data_AF-A0A4Z1C6V9-F1
#
_entry.id   AF-A0A4Z1C6V9-F1
#
_cell.length_a   1.000
_cell.length_b   1.000
_cell.length_c   1.000
_cell.angle_alpha   90.00
_cell.angle_beta   90.00
_cell.angle_gamma   90.00
#
_symmetry.space_group_name_H-M   'P 1'
#
loop_
_entity.id
_entity.type
_entity.pdbx_description
1 polymer ?
#
loop_
_entity_poly.entity_id
_entity_poly.type
_entity_poly.pdbx_seq_one_letter_code
_entity_poly.pdbx_strand_id
1 'polypeptide(L)' 'MARRLLSLWFPRLASDHALRHRPVPGPFALVLRSGRGDRLHCLNPAAEARGLHRGMALADAR' A
#
# COMPACT_ATOMS: atom_id res chain seq x y z
N MET A 1 28.84 26.22 10.34
CA MET A 1 28.37 24.96 9.72
C MET A 1 26.87 25.08 9.46
N ALA A 2 26.40 24.74 8.26
CA ALA A 2 24.97 24.78 7.92
C ALA A 2 24.32 23.41 8.15
N ARG A 3 23.12 23.38 8.76
CA ARG A 3 22.34 22.15 8.95
C ARG A 3 21.60 21.81 7.65
N ARG A 4 21.81 20.59 7.13
CA ARG A 4 21.12 20.06 5.95
C ARG A 4 19.99 19.12 6.38
N LEU A 5 18.80 19.31 5.82
CA LEU A 5 17.64 18.45 6.06
C LEU A 5 17.26 17.74 4.76
N LEU A 6 16.94 16.45 4.83
CA LEU A 6 16.36 15.67 3.74
C LEU A 6 14.99 15.15 4.19
N SER A 7 13.97 15.32 3.34
CA SER A 7 12.67 14.70 3.52
C SER A 7 12.44 13.71 2.38
N LEU A 8 12.08 12.47 2.73
CA LEU A 8 11.77 11.41 1.80
C LEU A 8 10.34 10.95 2.04
N TRP A 9 9.56 10.84 0.97
CA TRP A 9 8.18 10.36 1.03
C TRP A 9 8.03 9.12 0.16
N PHE A 10 7.57 8.04 0.77
CA PHE A 10 7.36 6.76 0.10
C PHE A 10 5.89 6.39 0.19
N PRO A 11 5.07 6.78 -0.80
CA PRO A 11 3.64 6.54 -0.71
C PRO A 11 3.39 5.05 -0.54
N ARG A 12 4.03 4.15 -1.30
CA ARG A 12 3.77 2.71 -1.37
C ARG A 12 4.74 1.82 -0.58
N LEU A 13 5.44 2.38 0.43
CA LEU A 13 6.51 1.67 1.14
C LEU A 13 6.11 0.29 1.68
N ALA A 14 4.92 0.17 2.28
CA ALA A 14 4.48 -1.08 2.87
C ALA A 14 4.29 -2.20 1.82
N SER A 15 3.65 -1.89 0.69
CA SER A 15 3.48 -2.88 -0.39
C SER A 15 4.80 -3.21 -1.06
N ASP A 16 5.67 -2.21 -1.28
CA ASP A 16 6.97 -2.42 -1.91
C ASP A 16 7.88 -3.28 -1.01
N HIS A 17 7.84 -3.04 0.30
CA HIS A 17 8.56 -3.85 1.28
C HIS A 17 8.05 -5.30 1.27
N ALA A 18 6.74 -5.52 1.30
CA ALA A 18 6.17 -6.86 1.25
C ALA A 18 6.55 -7.62 -0.03
N LEU A 19 6.50 -6.95 -1.19
CA LEU A 19 6.84 -7.56 -2.49
C LEU A 19 8.35 -7.84 -2.64
N ARG A 20 9.22 -7.07 -1.97
CA ARG A 20 10.66 -7.38 -1.91
C ARG A 20 10.94 -8.63 -1.11
N HIS A 21 10.22 -8.84 0.00
CA HIS A 21 10.35 -10.06 0.82
C HIS A 21 9.70 -11.28 0.17
N ARG A 22 8.54 -11.09 -0.46
CA ARG A 22 7.80 -12.14 -1.15
C ARG A 22 7.27 -11.63 -2.48
N PRO A 23 8.01 -11.85 -3.57
CA PRO A 23 7.55 -11.48 -4.90
C PRO A 23 6.25 -12.21 -5.24
N VAL A 24 5.25 -11.45 -5.69
CA VAL A 24 4.00 -11.97 -6.22
C VAL A 24 3.74 -11.30 -7.56
N PRO A 25 3.43 -12.05 -8.63
CA PRO A 25 3.08 -11.45 -9.91
C PRO A 25 1.69 -10.80 -9.85
N GLY A 26 1.55 -9.65 -10.50
CA GLY A 26 0.26 -9.00 -10.72
C GLY A 26 -0.22 -8.06 -9.60
N PRO A 27 -1.54 -7.80 -9.53
CA PRO A 27 -2.15 -6.91 -8.54
C PRO A 27 -1.91 -7.37 -7.10
N PHE A 28 -1.50 -6.44 -6.23
CA PHE A 28 -1.20 -6.72 -4.84
C PHE A 28 -1.69 -5.59 -3.94
N ALA A 29 -2.32 -5.95 -2.82
CA ALA A 29 -2.73 -5.01 -1.78
C ALA A 29 -2.54 -5.59 -0.38
N LEU A 30 -2.20 -4.72 0.55
CA LEU A 30 -2.14 -4.99 1.98
C LEU A 30 -3.43 -4.49 2.63
N VAL A 31 -4.02 -5.34 3.45
CA VAL A 31 -5.20 -5.03 4.26
C VAL A 31 -4.74 -4.73 5.68
N LEU A 32 -5.27 -3.66 6.26
CA LEU A 32 -5.15 -3.40 7.69
C LEU A 32 -6.51 -3.61 8.34
N ARG A 33 -6.52 -4.47 9.36
CA ARG A 33 -7.66 -4.59 10.28
C ARG A 33 -7.56 -3.49 11.31
N SER A 34 -8.49 -2.53 11.26
CA SER A 34 -8.55 -1.43 12.23
C SER A 34 -9.95 -1.34 12.80
N GLY A 35 -10.12 -1.77 14.05
CA GLY A 35 -11.41 -1.80 14.73
C GLY A 35 -12.38 -2.80 14.07
N ARG A 36 -13.56 -2.31 13.64
CA ARG A 36 -14.66 -3.14 13.12
C ARG A 36 -14.56 -3.50 11.63
N GLY A 37 -13.53 -3.07 10.90
CA GLY A 37 -13.45 -3.27 9.46
C GLY A 37 -12.05 -3.52 8.93
N ASP A 38 -12.00 -4.29 7.84
CA ASP A 38 -10.82 -4.54 7.05
C ASP A 38 -10.80 -3.55 5.88
N ARG A 39 -9.70 -2.80 5.72
CA ARG A 39 -9.54 -1.78 4.66
C ARG A 39 -8.22 -1.94 3.94
N LEU A 40 -8.17 -1.56 2.66
CA LEU A 40 -6.93 -1.51 1.90
C LEU A 40 -6.02 -0.42 2.47
N HIS A 41 -4.90 -0.83 3.05
CA HIS A 41 -3.91 0.08 3.65
C HIS A 41 -2.91 0.58 2.60
N CYS A 42 -2.40 -0.32 1.77
CA CYS A 42 -1.42 -0.02 0.73
C CYS A 42 -1.61 -0.95 -0.45
N LEU A 43 -1.31 -0.52 -1.67
CA LEU A 43 -1.46 -1.32 -2.88
C LEU A 43 -0.41 -0.96 -3.94
N ASN A 44 -0.13 -1.89 -4.84
CA ASN A 44 0.80 -1.69 -5.95
C ASN A 44 0.12 -1.03 -7.16
N PRO A 45 0.88 -0.49 -8.13
CA PRO A 45 0.29 0.16 -9.31
C PRO A 45 -0.64 -0.75 -10.13
N ALA A 46 -0.37 -2.06 -10.18
CA ALA A 46 -1.22 -3.01 -10.88
C ALA A 46 -2.61 -3.18 -10.24
N ALA A 47 -2.70 -3.09 -8.91
CA ALA A 47 -3.97 -3.05 -8.19
C ALA A 47 -4.71 -1.73 -8.42
N GLU A 48 -3.99 -0.61 -8.43
CA GLU A 48 -4.56 0.72 -8.69
C GLU A 48 -5.18 0.80 -10.09
N ALA A 49 -4.49 0.25 -11.10
CA ALA A 49 -4.99 0.16 -12.47
C ALA A 49 -6.28 -0.68 -12.60
N ARG A 50 -6.61 -1.50 -11.60
CA ARG A 50 -7.87 -2.26 -11.53
C ARG A 50 -8.97 -1.53 -10.77
N GLY A 51 -8.77 -0.25 -10.43
CA GLY A 51 -9.73 0.57 -9.70
C GLY A 51 -9.69 0.37 -8.18
N LEU A 52 -8.68 -0.29 -7.63
CA LEU A 52 -8.50 -0.38 -6.18
C LEU A 52 -7.83 0.89 -5.65
N HIS A 53 -8.31 1.37 -4.51
CA HIS A 53 -7.82 2.62 -3.91
C HIS A 53 -7.53 2.45 -2.43
N ARG A 54 -6.63 3.28 -1.91
CA ARG A 54 -6.29 3.30 -0.47
C ARG A 54 -7.49 3.72 0.35
N GLY A 55 -7.71 3.04 1.47
CA GLY A 55 -8.85 3.27 2.36
C GLY A 55 -10.15 2.63 1.89
N MET A 56 -10.19 2.01 0.70
CA MET A 56 -11.33 1.20 0.23
C MET A 56 -11.60 0.07 1.23
N ALA A 57 -12.87 -0.20 1.53
CA ALA A 57 -13.21 -1.34 2.37
C ALA A 57 -12.87 -2.63 1.64
N LEU A 58 -12.36 -3.64 2.36
CA LEU A 58 -12.03 -4.93 1.75
C LEU A 58 -13.26 -5.58 1.11
N ALA A 59 -14.46 -5.33 1.66
CA ALA A 59 -15.72 -5.80 1.09
C ALA A 59 -15.97 -5.26 -0.33
N ASP A 60 -15.60 -3.99 -0.59
CA ASP A 60 -15.76 -3.34 -1.90
C ASP A 60 -14.64 -3.72 -2.89
N ALA A 61 -13.53 -4.26 -2.38
CA ALA A 61 -12.33 -4.59 -3.13
C ALA A 61 -12.28 -6.06 -3.62
N ARG A 62 -13.27 -6.87 -3.26
CA ARG A 62 -13.40 -8.29 -3.63
C ARG A 62 -14.03 -8.46 -5.00
#